data_AF-A0A398ATN9-F1
#
_entry.id   AF-A0A398ATN9-F1
#
_cell.length_a   1.000
_cell.length_b   1.000
_cell.length_c   1.000
_cell.angle_alpha   90.00
_cell.angle_beta   90.00
_cell.angle_gamma   90.00
#
_symmetry.space_group_name_H-M   'P 1'
#
loop_
_entity.id
_entity.type
_entity.pdbx_description
1 polymer ?
#
loop_
_entity_poly.entity_id
_entity_poly.type
_entity_poly.pdbx_seq_one_letter_code
_entity_poly.pdbx_strand_id
1 'polypeptide(L)'
;MNPEQNPSRQCAACGEQEAFLTYAVRQNRRLCTDCLLKEHRHLFCPICLDVPPPPEESIVCLNCPSVAHLACPPPPPPPSSSFTCPPCSDPNFSFFPKSNPDQESADALVAAAKISAALMNNEAAELKKEAHKKIFAAKEAKMRAKEALGNLQDLVLMQRASEKKNSNNANPNPNKRKHR
;
A
#
# COMPACT_ATOMS: atom_id res chain seq x y z
N MET A 1 9.52 21.23 -18.02
CA MET A 1 8.64 20.65 -16.99
C MET A 1 8.82 21.48 -15.73
N ASN A 2 7.75 22.15 -15.31
CA ASN A 2 7.75 23.05 -14.17
C ASN A 2 7.84 22.20 -12.88
N PRO A 3 8.71 22.48 -11.90
CA PRO A 3 8.65 21.82 -10.60
C PRO A 3 7.41 22.35 -9.86
N GLU A 4 6.26 21.83 -10.25
CA GLU A 4 4.95 22.15 -9.70
C GLU A 4 4.93 21.89 -8.19
N GLN A 5 4.68 22.98 -7.48
CA GLN A 5 3.79 23.07 -6.31
C GLN A 5 4.02 22.03 -5.22
N ASN A 6 4.84 22.44 -4.25
CA ASN A 6 4.99 21.87 -2.90
C ASN A 6 3.62 21.34 -2.40
N PRO A 7 3.37 20.01 -2.44
CA PRO A 7 2.10 19.46 -1.99
C PRO A 7 1.91 19.89 -0.55
N SER A 8 0.81 20.61 -0.31
CA SER A 8 0.41 21.19 0.97
C SER A 8 1.12 20.53 2.16
N ARG A 9 2.08 21.23 2.79
CA ARG A 9 2.71 20.85 4.06
C ARG A 9 1.72 20.99 5.23
N GLN A 10 0.49 20.57 5.00
CA GLN A 10 -0.60 20.57 5.95
C GLN A 10 -0.80 19.13 6.40
N CYS A 11 -1.01 18.97 7.70
CA CYS A 11 -1.46 17.69 8.23
C CYS A 11 -2.82 17.33 7.62
N ALA A 12 -2.92 16.16 7.01
CA ALA A 12 -4.16 15.68 6.40
C ALA A 12 -5.28 15.41 7.41
N ALA A 13 -4.96 15.31 8.71
CA ALA A 13 -5.94 15.04 9.77
C ALA A 13 -6.45 16.33 10.44
N CYS A 14 -5.56 17.23 10.89
CA CYS A 14 -5.95 18.45 11.60
C CYS A 14 -5.90 19.73 10.75
N GLY A 15 -5.38 19.67 9.52
CA GLY A 15 -5.23 20.82 8.62
C GLY A 15 -4.12 21.79 9.01
N GLU A 16 -3.41 21.56 10.12
CA GLU A 16 -2.35 22.46 10.57
C GLU A 16 -1.19 22.51 9.58
N GLN A 17 -0.78 23.74 9.27
CA GLN A 17 0.25 24.05 8.30
C GLN A 17 1.62 24.08 8.98
N GLU A 18 2.15 22.91 9.32
CA GLU A 18 3.47 22.79 9.91
C GLU A 18 4.52 22.54 8.83
N ALA A 19 5.28 23.59 8.51
CA ALA A 19 6.29 23.53 7.47
C ALA A 19 7.40 22.50 7.73
N PHE A 20 7.64 22.05 8.96
CA PHE A 20 8.86 21.30 9.30
C PHE A 20 8.66 19.88 9.87
N LEU A 21 7.49 19.53 10.40
CA LEU A 21 7.31 18.28 11.16
C LEU A 21 6.13 17.42 10.68
N THR A 22 5.90 17.39 9.35
CA THR A 22 4.93 16.47 8.76
C THR A 22 5.61 15.25 8.14
N TYR A 23 5.04 14.08 8.41
CA TYR A 23 5.55 12.77 8.04
C TYR A 23 4.68 12.16 6.93
N ALA A 24 5.32 11.57 5.92
CA ALA A 24 4.59 10.86 4.87
C ALA A 24 4.11 9.50 5.38
N VAL A 25 2.81 9.22 5.22
CA VAL A 25 2.21 7.91 5.57
C VAL A 25 1.65 7.19 4.37
N ARG A 26 1.29 7.94 3.31
CA ARG A 26 1.06 7.44 1.96
C ARG A 26 1.62 8.41 0.93
N GLN A 27 1.73 7.99 -0.33
CA GLN A 27 2.25 8.83 -1.44
C GLN A 27 1.69 10.27 -1.45
N ASN A 28 0.40 10.45 -1.13
CA ASN A 28 -0.28 11.76 -1.11
C ASN A 28 -0.87 12.12 0.26
N ARG A 29 -0.34 11.55 1.35
CA ARG A 29 -0.88 11.77 2.69
C ARG A 29 0.24 12.02 3.69
N ARG A 30 0.20 13.20 4.33
CA ARG A 30 1.13 13.59 5.38
C ARG A 30 0.39 13.89 6.68
N LEU A 31 0.99 13.56 7.82
CA LEU A 31 0.45 13.83 9.15
C LEU A 31 1.49 14.56 9.99
N CYS A 32 1.07 15.49 10.86
CA CYS A 32 1.96 16.00 11.91
C CYS A 32 2.27 14.91 12.94
N THR A 33 3.30 15.12 13.77
CA THR A 33 3.73 14.19 14.83
C THR A 33 2.56 13.66 15.66
N ASP A 34 1.73 14.55 16.19
CA ASP A 34 0.64 14.19 17.10
C ASP A 34 -0.45 13.36 16.38
N CYS A 35 -0.87 13.79 15.19
CA CYS A 35 -1.86 13.05 14.40
C CYS A 35 -1.34 11.68 13.97
N LEU A 36 -0.06 11.57 13.60
CA LEU A 36 0.56 10.30 13.22
C LEU A 36 0.53 9.32 14.39
N LEU A 37 0.97 9.76 15.58
CA LEU A 37 1.00 8.94 16.77
C LEU A 37 -0.42 8.57 17.24
N LYS A 38 -1.38 9.50 17.15
CA LYS A 38 -2.80 9.24 17.45
C LYS A 38 -3.48 8.29 16.47
N GLU A 39 -3.06 8.23 15.22
CA GLU A 39 -3.62 7.30 14.23
C GLU A 39 -2.99 5.90 14.34
N HIS A 40 -1.71 5.84 14.68
CA HIS A 40 -0.92 4.61 14.70
C HIS A 40 -0.57 4.12 16.11
N ARG A 41 -1.49 4.28 17.07
CA ARG A 41 -1.31 3.92 18.50
C ARG A 41 -0.97 2.46 18.80
N HIS A 42 -1.10 1.59 17.81
CA HIS A 42 -0.81 0.16 17.89
C HIS A 42 0.62 -0.18 17.48
N LEU A 43 1.39 0.79 16.97
CA LEU A 43 2.75 0.60 16.48
C LEU A 43 3.83 1.01 17.50
N PHE A 44 3.43 1.41 18.71
CA PHE A 44 4.34 1.85 19.77
C PHE A 44 3.64 1.81 21.14
N CYS A 45 4.43 1.83 22.22
CA CYS A 45 3.91 2.01 23.58
C CYS A 45 3.56 3.49 23.82
N PRO A 46 2.31 3.84 24.20
CA PRO A 46 1.88 5.23 24.37
C PRO A 46 2.49 5.95 25.59
N ILE A 47 3.29 5.25 26.40
CA ILE A 47 3.94 5.79 27.59
C ILE A 47 5.42 6.12 27.33
N CYS A 48 6.17 5.17 26.74
CA CYS A 48 7.61 5.35 26.48
C CYS A 48 7.96 5.61 25.01
N LEU A 49 6.97 5.57 24.11
CA LEU A 49 7.13 5.82 22.68
C LEU A 49 8.04 4.84 21.93
N ASP A 50 8.44 3.75 22.58
CA ASP A 50 9.22 2.68 21.99
C ASP A 50 8.33 1.63 21.29
N VAL A 51 8.96 0.64 20.65
CA VAL A 51 8.31 -0.48 19.99
C VAL A 51 7.24 -1.14 20.88
N PRO A 52 6.16 -1.67 20.28
CA PRO A 52 5.10 -2.29 21.06
C PRO A 52 5.64 -3.54 21.79
N PRO A 53 5.19 -3.80 23.03
CA PRO A 53 5.58 -4.98 23.79
C PRO A 53 5.19 -6.29 23.09
N PRO A 54 5.89 -7.40 23.40
CA PRO A 54 5.36 -8.74 23.17
C PRO A 54 4.01 -8.93 23.89
N PRO A 55 3.10 -9.78 23.38
CA PRO A 55 1.77 -9.98 23.97
C PRO A 55 1.77 -10.30 25.48
N GLU A 56 2.76 -11.08 25.92
CA GLU A 56 2.93 -11.52 27.32
C GLU A 56 3.32 -10.39 28.28
N GLU A 57 3.93 -9.32 27.74
CA GLU A 57 4.42 -8.17 28.50
C GLU A 57 3.61 -6.90 28.19
N SER A 58 2.38 -7.08 27.71
CA SER A 58 1.54 -6.00 27.20
C SER A 58 0.29 -5.78 28.03
N ILE A 59 -0.16 -4.54 28.08
CA ILE A 59 -1.47 -4.15 28.61
C ILE A 59 -2.22 -3.28 27.60
N VAL A 60 -3.47 -3.64 27.33
CA VAL A 60 -4.31 -2.98 26.33
C VAL A 60 -5.19 -1.92 26.98
N CYS A 61 -5.33 -0.78 26.32
CA CYS A 61 -6.22 0.27 26.77
C CYS A 61 -7.69 -0.16 26.67
N LEU A 62 -8.50 0.18 27.69
CA LEU A 62 -9.94 -0.11 27.69
C LEU A 62 -10.73 0.61 26.58
N ASN A 63 -10.25 1.77 26.14
CA ASN A 63 -11.02 2.69 25.29
C ASN A 63 -10.51 2.75 23.84
N CYS A 64 -9.36 2.14 23.52
CA CYS A 64 -8.78 2.19 22.18
C CYS A 64 -7.77 1.04 21.97
N PRO A 65 -7.36 0.74 20.73
CA PRO A 65 -6.43 -0.37 20.43
C PRO A 65 -4.97 -0.08 20.80
N SER A 66 -4.71 0.83 21.75
CA SER A 66 -3.36 1.17 22.20
C SER A 66 -2.84 0.13 23.19
N VAL A 67 -1.56 -0.20 23.07
CA VAL A 67 -0.90 -1.26 23.85
C VAL A 67 0.34 -0.68 24.52
N ALA A 68 0.47 -0.82 25.84
CA ALA A 68 1.61 -0.37 26.61
C ALA A 68 2.38 -1.55 27.21
N HIS A 69 3.68 -1.37 27.49
CA HIS A 69 4.44 -2.36 28.27
C HIS A 69 3.86 -2.46 29.69
N LEU A 70 3.80 -3.66 30.27
CA LEU A 70 3.36 -3.87 31.67
C LEU A 70 4.21 -3.10 32.68
N ALA A 71 5.47 -2.85 32.37
CA ALA A 71 6.40 -2.11 33.22
C ALA A 71 6.33 -0.57 33.08
N CYS A 72 5.61 -0.06 32.07
CA CYS A 72 5.54 1.39 31.82
C CYS A 72 4.53 2.16 32.69
N PRO A 73 3.35 1.63 33.06
CA PRO A 73 2.43 2.32 33.94
C PRO A 73 3.09 2.73 35.26
N PRO A 74 2.83 3.95 35.77
CA PRO A 74 3.40 4.40 37.02
C PRO A 74 2.91 3.53 38.21
N PRO A 75 3.77 3.21 39.18
CA PRO A 75 3.36 2.54 40.40
C PRO A 75 2.52 3.48 41.30
N PRO A 76 1.52 2.96 42.05
CA PRO A 76 1.13 1.56 42.17
C PRO A 76 0.41 1.04 40.91
N PRO A 77 0.56 -0.26 40.57
CA PRO A 77 -0.15 -0.82 39.42
C PRO A 77 -1.65 -0.60 39.60
N PRO A 78 -2.38 -0.24 38.53
CA PRO A 78 -3.83 -0.11 38.61
C PRO A 78 -4.42 -1.44 39.14
N PRO A 79 -5.59 -1.41 39.82
CA PRO A 79 -6.31 -2.63 40.17
C PRO A 79 -6.39 -3.52 38.92
N SER A 80 -6.25 -4.83 39.13
CA SER A 80 -5.76 -5.88 38.22
C SER A 80 -6.50 -6.10 36.87
N SER A 81 -7.16 -5.10 36.28
CA SER A 81 -7.87 -5.28 35.01
C SER A 81 -8.13 -4.03 34.16
N SER A 82 -7.72 -2.82 34.56
CA SER A 82 -8.08 -1.61 33.78
C SER A 82 -6.89 -0.67 33.54
N PHE A 83 -6.42 -0.59 32.30
CA PHE A 83 -5.48 0.42 31.82
C PHE A 83 -6.18 1.40 30.88
N THR A 84 -5.93 2.69 31.07
CA THR A 84 -6.34 3.74 30.13
C THR A 84 -5.08 4.47 29.68
N CYS A 85 -4.83 4.48 28.36
CA CYS A 85 -3.64 5.15 27.83
C CYS A 85 -3.76 6.67 27.97
N PRO A 86 -2.62 7.41 27.99
CA PRO A 86 -2.65 8.86 28.16
C PRO A 86 -3.60 9.61 27.20
N PRO A 87 -3.66 9.27 25.88
CA PRO A 87 -4.62 9.89 24.96
C PRO A 87 -6.10 9.63 25.25
N CYS A 88 -6.43 8.59 26.02
CA CYS A 88 -7.81 8.28 26.40
C CYS A 88 -8.16 8.80 27.81
N SER A 89 -7.16 9.02 28.65
CA SER A 89 -7.33 9.59 29.99
C SER A 89 -7.52 11.11 29.95
N ASP A 90 -6.89 11.80 28.99
CA ASP A 90 -7.02 13.25 28.80
C ASP A 90 -7.42 13.57 27.35
N PRO A 91 -8.60 14.20 27.11
CA PRO A 91 -9.03 14.58 25.76
C PRO A 91 -8.15 15.67 25.13
N ASN A 92 -7.41 16.43 25.93
CA ASN A 92 -6.47 17.46 25.46
C ASN A 92 -5.04 16.94 25.30
N PHE A 93 -4.82 15.64 25.52
CA PHE A 93 -3.50 15.04 25.40
C PHE A 93 -2.89 15.28 24.02
N SER A 94 -1.62 15.68 24.01
CA SER A 94 -0.78 15.79 22.82
C SER A 94 0.51 15.03 23.05
N PHE A 95 0.89 14.19 22.09
CA PHE A 95 2.21 13.56 22.10
C PHE A 95 3.34 14.56 21.83
N PHE A 96 3.01 15.72 21.27
CA PHE A 96 3.98 16.73 20.87
C PHE A 96 3.47 18.13 21.23
N PRO A 97 3.65 18.59 22.47
CA PRO A 97 3.30 19.94 22.88
C PRO A 97 4.23 20.96 22.20
N LYS A 98 3.65 21.91 21.45
CA LYS A 98 4.41 22.86 20.61
C LYS A 98 5.07 24.00 21.39
N SER A 99 4.74 24.15 22.67
CA SER A 99 5.11 25.31 23.47
C SER A 99 6.53 25.26 24.02
N ASN A 100 7.14 24.07 24.20
CA ASN A 100 8.54 23.90 24.63
C ASN A 100 9.04 22.50 24.23
N PRO A 101 10.07 22.38 23.36
CA PRO A 101 10.63 21.07 23.05
C PRO A 101 11.43 20.53 24.24
N ASP A 102 10.89 19.50 24.88
CA ASP A 102 11.53 18.71 25.93
C ASP A 102 12.00 17.35 25.39
N GLN A 103 12.55 16.51 26.28
CA GLN A 103 13.00 15.17 25.92
C GLN A 103 11.84 14.31 25.38
N GLU A 104 10.66 14.42 25.97
CA GLU A 104 9.46 13.67 25.55
C GLU A 104 9.04 14.06 24.12
N SER A 105 9.13 15.35 23.79
CA SER A 105 8.91 15.86 22.44
C SER A 105 9.92 15.31 21.43
N ALA A 106 11.19 15.14 21.82
CA ALA A 106 12.20 14.52 20.98
C ALA A 106 11.91 13.03 20.72
N ASP A 107 11.51 12.30 21.75
CA ASP A 107 11.14 10.88 21.64
C ASP A 107 9.90 10.70 20.74
N ALA A 108 8.92 11.60 20.83
CA ALA A 108 7.77 11.63 19.94
C ALA A 108 8.14 11.85 18.48
N LEU A 109 9.09 12.75 18.19
CA LEU A 109 9.61 12.96 16.83
C LEU A 109 10.33 11.73 16.28
N VAL A 110 11.13 11.06 17.11
CA VAL A 110 11.84 9.84 16.72
C VAL A 110 10.86 8.69 16.47
N ALA A 111 9.88 8.50 17.36
CA ALA A 111 8.83 7.50 17.19
C ALA A 111 8.02 7.75 15.91
N ALA A 112 7.61 8.99 15.68
CA ALA A 112 6.91 9.40 14.46
C ALA A 112 7.73 9.13 13.20
N ALA A 113 9.03 9.46 13.21
CA ALA A 113 9.93 9.19 12.08
C ALA A 113 10.03 7.69 11.78
N LYS A 114 10.21 6.85 12.81
CA LYS A 114 10.29 5.38 12.67
C LYS A 114 8.99 4.81 12.10
N ILE A 115 7.84 5.23 12.61
CA ILE A 115 6.52 4.79 12.13
C ILE A 115 6.31 5.20 10.67
N SER A 116 6.59 6.45 10.33
CA SER A 116 6.48 6.95 8.95
C SER A 116 7.36 6.15 7.99
N ALA A 117 8.61 5.89 8.36
CA ALA A 117 9.52 5.08 7.55
C ALA A 117 8.97 3.65 7.33
N ALA A 118 8.47 3.00 8.38
CA ALA A 118 7.88 1.68 8.29
C ALA A 118 6.64 1.66 7.36
N LEU A 119 5.74 2.62 7.51
CA LEU A 119 4.54 2.74 6.67
C LEU A 119 4.90 2.96 5.19
N MET A 120 5.86 3.84 4.91
CA MET A 120 6.35 4.10 3.55
C MET A 120 7.01 2.88 2.91
N ASN A 121 7.81 2.15 3.68
CA ASN A 121 8.45 0.93 3.19
C ASN A 121 7.41 -0.15 2.87
N ASN A 122 6.38 -0.30 3.71
CA ASN A 122 5.29 -1.23 3.48
C ASN A 122 4.46 -0.85 2.22
N GLU A 123 4.13 0.43 2.05
CA GLU A 123 3.45 0.91 0.84
C GLU A 123 4.29 0.67 -0.41
N ALA A 124 5.59 1.00 -0.37
CA ALA A 124 6.50 0.75 -1.48
C ALA A 124 6.62 -0.74 -1.83
N ALA A 125 6.60 -1.63 -0.83
CA ALA A 125 6.63 -3.07 -1.04
C ALA A 125 5.36 -3.58 -1.75
N GLU A 126 4.18 -3.15 -1.31
CA GLU A 126 2.91 -3.53 -1.95
C GLU A 126 2.77 -2.94 -3.37
N LEU A 127 3.22 -1.71 -3.61
CA LEU A 127 3.25 -1.12 -4.95
C LEU A 127 4.16 -1.90 -5.90
N LYS A 128 5.35 -2.33 -5.44
CA LYS A 128 6.25 -3.18 -6.23
C LYS A 128 5.61 -4.52 -6.56
N LYS A 129 4.99 -5.16 -5.57
CA LYS A 129 4.28 -6.43 -5.73
C LYS A 129 3.14 -6.33 -6.74
N GLU A 130 2.36 -5.25 -6.70
CA GLU A 130 1.28 -5.00 -7.65
C GLU A 130 1.82 -4.69 -9.05
N ALA A 131 2.89 -3.91 -9.17
CA ALA A 131 3.56 -3.66 -10.44
C ALA A 131 4.05 -4.97 -11.08
N HIS A 132 4.66 -5.86 -10.29
CA HIS A 132 5.09 -7.17 -10.78
C HIS A 132 3.91 -8.01 -11.28
N LYS A 133 2.80 -8.08 -10.53
CA LYS A 133 1.58 -8.79 -10.99
C LYS A 133 1.10 -8.28 -12.34
N LYS A 134 1.04 -6.95 -12.52
CA LYS A 134 0.63 -6.32 -13.78
C LYS A 134 1.58 -6.65 -14.94
N ILE A 135 2.89 -6.66 -14.68
CA ILE A 135 3.90 -7.05 -15.68
C ILE A 135 3.69 -8.50 -16.14
N PHE A 136 3.48 -9.43 -15.21
CA PHE A 136 3.23 -10.84 -15.55
C PHE A 136 1.93 -11.03 -16.32
N ALA A 137 0.83 -10.41 -15.87
CA ALA A 137 -0.45 -10.46 -16.57
C ALA A 137 -0.35 -9.89 -17.99
N ALA A 138 0.35 -8.77 -18.18
CA ALA A 138 0.58 -8.17 -19.49
C ALA A 138 1.44 -9.08 -20.40
N LYS A 139 2.45 -9.73 -19.85
CA LYS A 139 3.29 -10.69 -20.58
C LYS A 139 2.47 -11.90 -21.05
N GLU A 140 1.63 -12.46 -20.18
CA GLU A 140 0.75 -13.58 -20.52
C GLU A 140 -0.30 -13.19 -21.57
N ALA A 141 -0.93 -12.01 -21.43
CA ALA A 141 -1.85 -11.48 -22.43
C ALA A 141 -1.17 -11.30 -23.81
N LYS A 142 0.07 -10.79 -23.83
CA LYS A 142 0.86 -10.64 -25.06
C LYS A 142 1.19 -12.00 -25.69
N MET A 143 1.51 -13.01 -24.88
CA MET A 143 1.77 -14.38 -25.35
C MET A 143 0.52 -14.97 -26.01
N ARG A 144 -0.62 -14.93 -25.31
CA ARG A 144 -1.91 -15.39 -25.85
C ARG A 144 -2.31 -14.66 -27.14
N ALA A 145 -2.09 -13.34 -27.20
CA ALA A 145 -2.36 -12.58 -28.42
C ALA A 145 -1.49 -13.03 -29.59
N LYS A 146 -0.20 -13.32 -29.36
CA LYS A 146 0.69 -13.84 -30.40
C LYS A 146 0.27 -15.23 -30.89
N GLU A 147 -0.11 -16.12 -29.96
CA GLU A 147 -0.61 -17.45 -30.31
C GLU A 147 -1.88 -17.39 -31.16
N ALA A 148 -2.84 -16.53 -30.77
CA ALA A 148 -4.06 -16.31 -31.54
C ALA A 148 -3.77 -15.80 -32.96
N LEU A 149 -2.81 -14.87 -33.11
CA LEU A 149 -2.38 -14.39 -34.43
C LEU A 149 -1.72 -15.49 -35.27
N GLY A 150 -0.92 -16.36 -34.65
CA GLY A 150 -0.36 -17.54 -35.33
C GLY A 150 -1.44 -18.48 -35.85
N ASN A 151 -2.40 -18.84 -34.99
CA ASN A 151 -3.52 -19.69 -35.36
C ASN A 151 -4.37 -19.08 -36.50
N LEU A 152 -4.60 -17.76 -36.48
CA LEU A 152 -5.31 -17.07 -37.55
C LEU A 152 -4.57 -17.14 -38.89
N GLN A 153 -3.24 -17.02 -38.89
CA GLN A 153 -2.44 -17.15 -40.11
C GLN A 153 -2.56 -18.55 -40.72
N ASP A 154 -2.51 -19.60 -39.89
CA ASP A 154 -2.66 -20.99 -40.33
C ASP A 154 -4.05 -21.22 -40.95
N LEU A 155 -5.11 -20.72 -40.31
CA LEU A 155 -6.48 -20.82 -40.83
C LEU A 155 -6.62 -20.13 -42.20
N VAL A 156 -6.03 -18.95 -42.38
CA VAL A 156 -6.04 -18.24 -43.67
C VAL A 156 -5.31 -19.03 -44.76
N LEU A 157 -4.19 -19.68 -44.44
CA LEU A 157 -3.46 -20.52 -45.38
C LEU A 157 -4.29 -21.76 -45.79
N MET A 158 -4.93 -22.41 -44.82
CA MET A 158 -5.82 -23.56 -45.08
C MET A 158 -7.02 -23.16 -45.94
N GLN A 159 -7.65 -22.01 -45.67
CA GLN A 159 -8.78 -21.51 -46.45
C GLN A 159 -8.38 -21.26 -47.91
N ARG A 160 -7.28 -20.54 -48.15
CA ARG A 160 -6.75 -20.31 -49.50
C ARG A 160 -6.41 -21.61 -50.24
N ALA A 161 -5.91 -22.62 -49.53
CA ALA A 161 -5.63 -23.93 -50.13
C ALA A 161 -6.92 -24.68 -50.51
N SER A 162 -7.97 -24.60 -49.68
CA SER A 162 -9.27 -25.20 -49.95
C SER A 162 -9.99 -24.53 -51.13
N GLU A 163 -9.91 -23.19 -51.24
CA GLU A 163 -10.46 -22.43 -52.36
C GLU A 163 -9.81 -22.84 -53.69
N LYS A 164 -8.47 -22.95 -53.73
CA LYS A 164 -7.75 -23.43 -54.93
C LYS A 164 -8.18 -24.84 -55.36
N LYS A 165 -8.42 -25.75 -54.40
CA LYS A 165 -8.90 -27.11 -54.71
C LYS A 165 -10.30 -27.11 -55.29
N ASN A 166 -11.21 -26.30 -54.75
CA ASN A 166 -12.57 -26.17 -55.30
C ASN A 166 -12.58 -25.57 -56.71
N SER A 167 -11.75 -24.55 -56.99
CA SER A 167 -11.63 -23.97 -58.34
C SER A 167 -11.14 -24.99 -59.38
N ASN A 168 -10.23 -25.89 -58.99
CA ASN A 168 -9.71 -26.93 -59.89
C ASN A 168 -10.73 -28.05 -60.17
N ASN A 169 -11.61 -28.36 -59.22
CA ASN A 169 -12.68 -29.36 -59.40
C ASN A 169 -13.90 -28.81 -60.18
N ALA A 170 -14.12 -27.49 -60.18
CA ALA A 170 -15.21 -26.85 -60.91
C ALA A 170 -14.96 -26.72 -62.43
N ASN A 171 -13.78 -27.13 -62.93
CA ASN A 171 -13.46 -27.12 -64.36
C ASN A 171 -13.29 -28.55 -64.92
N PRO A 172 -14.38 -29.34 -65.07
CA PRO A 172 -14.32 -30.59 -65.80
C PRO A 172 -14.15 -30.24 -67.29
N ASN A 173 -12.93 -30.43 -67.80
CA ASN A 173 -12.59 -30.28 -69.22
C ASN A 173 -13.63 -30.99 -70.11
N PRO A 174 -14.41 -30.27 -70.95
CA PRO A 174 -15.47 -30.85 -71.75
C PRO A 174 -14.98 -31.66 -72.97
N ASN A 175 -13.68 -31.71 -73.26
CA ASN A 175 -13.16 -32.22 -74.53
C ASN A 175 -12.47 -33.61 -74.48
N LYS A 176 -12.96 -34.54 -73.65
CA LYS A 176 -12.60 -35.96 -73.76
C LYS A 176 -13.81 -36.84 -74.03
N ARG A 177 -14.38 -36.75 -75.24
CA ARG A 177 -15.14 -37.87 -75.82
C ARG A 177 -14.32 -38.52 -76.94
N LYS A 178 -14.13 -39.82 -76.76
CA LYS A 178 -13.23 -40.73 -77.46
C LYS A 178 -13.62 -40.87 -78.92
N HIS A 179 -12.63 -40.80 -79.81
CA HIS A 179 -12.70 -41.49 -81.10
C HIS A 179 -12.81 -43.00 -80.87
N ARG A 180 -13.84 -43.62 -81.42
CA ARG A 180 -13.86 -45.04 -81.78
C ARG A 180 -14.70 -45.22 -83.03
#